data_AF-Q6XMP7-F1
#
_entry.id   AF-Q6XMP7-F1
#
_cell.length_a   1.000
_cell.length_b   1.000
_cell.length_c   1.000
_cell.angle_alpha   90.00
_cell.angle_beta   90.00
_cell.angle_gamma   90.00
#
_symmetry.space_group_name_H-M   'P 1'
#
loop_
_entity.id
_entity.type
_entity.pdbx_description
1 polymer ?
#
loop_
_entity_poly.entity_id
_entity_poly.type
_entity_poly.pdbx_seq_one_letter_code
_entity_poly.pdbx_strand_id
1 'polypeptide(L)'
;MVSELGVNIALVPVIAVLGNVAISKAFGGSGINPTKELVALSLSNVFGSFFSSIPVTGSFSRSAVNHASGVKTPIGGIYTGTLVLLALGLLTPYFQYIPKAALSAVIISAVIFMIEYEVIRPLWRCNKRELIPGAVTFVLSLVVGVELGLLAGVLADLAFVVYRTARPVLTVDVTSTSTEVQYIVIRPRHSLLYFPAVEWVRNVISKAIKKHGNIPIVLDCRIVHGTSMRRGSRSWLLIPF
;
A
#
# COMPACT_ATOMS: atom_id res chain seq x y z
N MET A 1 -17.76 20.40 -19.69
CA MET A 1 -17.56 19.60 -18.46
C MET A 1 -16.80 18.29 -18.71
N VAL A 2 -17.31 17.31 -19.48
CA VAL A 2 -16.58 16.04 -19.70
C VAL A 2 -15.22 16.23 -20.41
N SER A 3 -15.12 17.22 -21.30
CA SER A 3 -13.87 17.60 -21.96
C SER A 3 -12.86 18.33 -21.06
N GLU A 4 -13.31 18.97 -19.98
CA GLU A 4 -12.43 19.66 -19.01
C GLU A 4 -11.95 18.73 -17.90
N LEU A 5 -12.76 17.73 -17.51
CA LEU A 5 -12.38 16.79 -16.47
C LEU A 5 -11.40 15.69 -16.93
N GLY A 6 -11.30 15.42 -18.24
CA GLY A 6 -10.28 14.54 -18.82
C GLY A 6 -10.09 13.22 -18.08
N VAL A 7 -8.84 12.87 -17.77
CA VAL A 7 -8.44 11.65 -17.04
C VAL A 7 -8.86 11.68 -15.57
N ASN A 8 -9.01 12.88 -14.98
CA ASN A 8 -9.26 13.05 -13.54
C ASN A 8 -10.62 12.50 -13.11
N ILE A 9 -11.59 12.39 -14.03
CA ILE A 9 -12.91 11.82 -13.73
C ILE A 9 -12.84 10.34 -13.31
N ALA A 10 -11.87 9.59 -13.83
CA ALA A 10 -11.62 8.21 -13.46
C ALA A 10 -10.65 8.11 -12.27
N LEU A 11 -9.73 9.06 -12.17
CA LEU A 11 -8.67 9.05 -11.17
C LEU A 11 -9.18 9.39 -9.77
N VAL A 12 -10.00 10.45 -9.65
CA VAL A 12 -10.51 10.94 -8.35
C VAL A 12 -11.29 9.86 -7.59
N PRO A 13 -12.23 9.11 -8.20
CA PRO A 13 -12.94 8.03 -7.50
C PRO A 13 -12.01 6.91 -7.04
N VAL A 14 -11.02 6.54 -7.85
CA VAL A 14 -10.04 5.50 -7.49
C VAL A 14 -9.24 5.92 -6.26
N ILE A 15 -8.75 7.15 -6.24
CA ILE A 15 -7.98 7.70 -5.12
C ILE A 15 -8.86 7.86 -3.88
N ALA A 16 -10.10 8.33 -4.04
CA ALA A 16 -11.07 8.45 -2.95
C ALA A 16 -11.34 7.10 -2.27
N VAL A 17 -11.52 6.03 -3.06
CA VAL A 17 -11.71 4.67 -2.55
C VAL A 17 -10.48 4.18 -1.81
N LEU A 18 -9.29 4.31 -2.41
CA LEU A 18 -8.04 3.88 -1.80
C LEU A 18 -7.78 4.61 -0.48
N GLY A 19 -7.98 5.93 -0.47
CA GLY A 19 -7.89 6.77 0.71
C GLY A 19 -8.88 6.35 1.79
N ASN A 20 -10.14 6.11 1.44
CA ASN A 20 -11.16 5.67 2.40
C ASN A 20 -10.79 4.32 3.02
N VAL A 21 -10.39 3.33 2.22
CA VAL A 21 -9.97 2.01 2.72
C VAL A 21 -8.72 2.12 3.61
N ALA A 22 -7.77 2.99 3.27
CA ALA A 22 -6.59 3.24 4.10
C ALA A 22 -6.97 3.84 5.47
N ILE A 23 -7.85 4.85 5.49
CA ILE A 23 -8.37 5.46 6.71
C ILE A 23 -9.12 4.43 7.54
N SER A 24 -10.04 3.68 6.94
CA SER A 24 -10.80 2.67 7.66
C SER A 24 -9.84 1.69 8.31
N LYS A 25 -8.85 1.14 7.59
CA LYS A 25 -7.85 0.23 8.17
C LYS A 25 -7.02 0.85 9.29
N ALA A 26 -6.69 2.14 9.19
CA ALA A 26 -5.91 2.83 10.22
C ALA A 26 -6.70 2.99 11.54
N PHE A 27 -8.02 3.22 11.48
CA PHE A 27 -8.83 3.53 12.67
C PHE A 27 -9.80 2.42 13.12
N GLY A 28 -10.13 1.43 12.28
CA GLY A 28 -11.16 0.43 12.57
C GLY A 28 -10.66 -1.00 12.87
N GLY A 29 -9.34 -1.22 12.90
CA GLY A 29 -8.74 -2.50 13.30
C GLY A 29 -8.99 -3.68 12.36
N SER A 30 -8.85 -4.90 12.90
CA SER A 30 -8.73 -6.18 12.17
C SER A 30 -10.04 -6.79 11.62
N GLY A 31 -11.16 -6.05 11.61
CA GLY A 31 -12.47 -6.54 11.15
C GLY A 31 -13.02 -5.90 9.87
N ILE A 32 -12.27 -4.99 9.24
CA ILE A 32 -12.80 -4.16 8.15
C ILE A 32 -12.74 -4.90 6.82
N ASN A 33 -13.89 -4.97 6.16
CA ASN A 33 -14.03 -5.53 4.83
C ASN A 33 -13.96 -4.41 3.78
N PRO A 34 -12.88 -4.32 2.96
CA PRO A 34 -12.72 -3.25 1.98
C PRO A 34 -13.87 -3.16 0.98
N THR A 35 -14.44 -4.32 0.59
CA THR A 35 -15.58 -4.39 -0.33
C THR A 35 -16.83 -3.73 0.25
N LYS A 36 -17.08 -3.86 1.56
CA LYS A 36 -18.22 -3.23 2.23
C LYS A 36 -18.04 -1.72 2.34
N GLU A 37 -16.83 -1.29 2.67
CA GLU A 37 -16.46 0.13 2.70
C GLU A 37 -16.60 0.79 1.31
N LEU A 38 -16.19 0.09 0.25
CA LEU A 38 -16.36 0.54 -1.13
C LEU A 38 -17.85 0.71 -1.47
N VAL A 39 -18.67 -0.31 -1.20
CA VAL A 39 -20.12 -0.24 -1.48
C VAL A 39 -20.78 0.89 -0.67
N ALA A 40 -20.40 1.06 0.59
CA ALA A 40 -20.90 2.15 1.42
C ALA A 40 -20.54 3.52 0.84
N LEU A 41 -19.27 3.76 0.50
CA LEU A 41 -18.80 5.01 -0.08
C LEU A 41 -19.48 5.34 -1.42
N SER A 42 -19.60 4.34 -2.29
CA SER A 42 -20.28 4.50 -3.58
C SER A 42 -21.76 4.84 -3.40
N LEU A 43 -22.45 4.13 -2.51
CA LEU A 43 -23.86 4.37 -2.23
C LEU A 43 -24.07 5.77 -1.64
N SER A 44 -23.21 6.21 -0.71
CA SER A 44 -23.23 7.57 -0.15
C SER A 44 -23.07 8.65 -1.22
N ASN A 45 -22.16 8.45 -2.19
CA ASN A 45 -21.97 9.41 -3.28
C ASN A 45 -23.12 9.41 -4.29
N VAL A 46 -23.71 8.25 -4.59
CA VAL A 46 -24.92 8.18 -5.43
C VAL A 46 -26.09 8.91 -4.77
N PHE A 47 -26.33 8.69 -3.47
CA PHE A 47 -27.34 9.44 -2.73
C PHE A 47 -27.03 10.93 -2.67
N GLY A 48 -25.76 11.31 -2.45
CA GLY A 48 -25.33 12.71 -2.42
C GLY A 48 -25.53 13.44 -3.76
N SER A 49 -25.40 12.74 -4.88
CA SER A 49 -25.60 13.32 -6.21
C SER A 49 -27.02 13.85 -6.45
N PHE A 50 -28.04 13.33 -5.77
CA PHE A 50 -29.42 13.83 -5.86
C PHE A 50 -29.61 15.20 -5.17
N PHE A 51 -28.68 15.58 -4.30
CA PHE A 51 -28.73 16.83 -3.52
C PHE A 51 -27.64 17.83 -3.95
N SER A 52 -27.08 17.69 -5.16
CA SER A 52 -25.96 18.52 -5.65
C SER A 52 -24.74 18.51 -4.72
N SER A 53 -24.46 17.36 -4.09
CA SER A 53 -23.30 17.21 -3.21
C SER A 53 -21.99 17.08 -3.99
N ILE A 54 -20.91 17.59 -3.40
CA ILE A 54 -19.53 17.36 -3.86
C ILE A 54 -19.16 15.90 -3.51
N PRO A 55 -18.33 15.19 -4.30
CA PRO A 55 -17.86 13.85 -3.97
C PRO A 55 -17.32 13.78 -2.53
N VAL A 56 -17.92 12.91 -1.73
CA VAL A 56 -17.60 12.69 -0.33
C VAL A 56 -16.59 11.54 -0.22
N THR A 57 -15.64 11.70 0.70
CA THR A 57 -14.62 10.69 1.02
C THR A 57 -14.37 10.66 2.53
N GLY A 58 -13.71 9.60 3.02
CA GLY A 58 -13.22 9.55 4.39
C GLY A 58 -12.17 10.65 4.64
N SER A 59 -12.13 11.19 5.86
CA SER A 59 -11.17 12.24 6.25
C SER A 59 -10.32 11.76 7.42
N PHE A 60 -8.99 11.71 7.23
CA PHE A 60 -8.04 11.37 8.30
C PHE A 60 -8.23 12.25 9.54
N SER A 61 -8.35 13.57 9.33
CA SER A 61 -8.51 14.53 10.44
C SER A 61 -9.80 14.29 11.22
N ARG A 62 -10.95 14.14 10.55
CA ARG A 62 -12.24 13.90 11.24
C ARG A 62 -12.28 12.54 11.92
N SER A 63 -11.76 11.50 11.27
CA SER A 63 -11.72 10.15 11.84
C SER A 63 -10.78 10.07 13.05
N ALA A 64 -9.64 10.77 13.03
CA ALA A 64 -8.72 10.84 14.17
C ALA A 64 -9.38 11.49 15.39
N VAL A 65 -10.05 12.64 15.20
CA VAL A 65 -10.77 13.31 16.29
C VAL A 65 -11.93 12.46 16.80
N ASN A 66 -12.68 11.81 15.90
CA ASN A 66 -13.79 10.94 16.28
C ASN A 66 -13.32 9.70 17.07
N HIS A 67 -12.19 9.12 16.68
CA HIS A 67 -11.56 8.00 17.39
C HIS A 67 -11.01 8.46 18.75
N ALA A 68 -10.32 9.61 18.82
CA ALA A 68 -9.85 10.19 20.08
C ALA A 68 -10.99 10.57 21.04
N SER A 69 -12.17 10.92 20.51
CA SER A 69 -13.38 11.20 21.29
C SER A 69 -14.06 9.94 21.84
N GLY A 70 -13.58 8.74 21.50
CA GLY A 70 -14.12 7.47 22.02
C GLY A 70 -15.42 7.02 21.38
N VAL A 71 -15.76 7.52 20.19
CA VAL A 71 -16.99 7.12 19.47
C VAL A 71 -16.83 5.70 18.93
N LYS A 72 -17.72 4.80 19.39
CA LYS A 72 -17.70 3.36 19.03
C LYS A 72 -18.84 2.93 18.12
N THR A 73 -19.82 3.80 17.88
CA THR A 73 -21.04 3.48 17.13
C THR A 73 -21.18 4.39 15.90
N PRO A 74 -21.78 3.90 14.80
CA PRO A 74 -22.02 4.71 13.60
C PRO A 74 -23.02 5.86 13.84
N ILE A 75 -23.76 5.82 14.95
CA ILE A 75 -24.70 6.87 15.38
C ILE A 75 -23.99 8.23 15.56
N GLY A 76 -22.68 8.25 15.85
CA GLY A 76 -21.90 9.49 15.89
C GLY A 76 -21.95 10.27 14.56
N GLY A 77 -22.04 9.57 13.42
CA GLY A 77 -22.23 10.20 12.11
C GLY A 77 -23.58 10.89 11.96
N ILE A 78 -24.64 10.29 12.50
CA ILE A 78 -26.00 10.89 12.48
C ILE A 78 -26.00 12.13 13.36
N TYR A 79 -25.46 12.04 14.58
CA TYR A 79 -25.40 13.17 15.52
C TYR A 79 -24.64 14.36 14.91
N THR A 80 -23.46 14.12 14.36
CA THR A 80 -22.66 15.16 13.70
C THR A 80 -23.36 15.74 12.47
N GLY A 81 -24.02 14.90 11.66
CA GLY A 81 -24.82 15.35 10.52
C GLY A 81 -25.99 16.26 10.92
N THR A 82 -26.76 15.87 11.93
CA THR A 82 -27.87 16.68 12.46
C THR A 82 -27.38 18.01 13.02
N LEU A 83 -26.25 18.01 13.73
CA LEU A 83 -25.64 19.23 14.26
C LEU A 83 -25.22 20.17 13.13
N VAL A 84 -24.62 19.67 12.05
CA VAL A 84 -24.26 20.47 10.87
C VAL A 84 -25.50 21.06 10.20
N LEU A 85 -26.58 20.28 10.04
CA LEU A 85 -27.84 20.78 9.47
C LEU A 85 -28.47 21.89 10.34
N LEU A 86 -28.48 21.71 11.66
CA LEU A 86 -28.96 22.75 12.59
C LEU A 86 -28.09 24.00 12.55
N ALA A 87 -26.76 23.84 12.50
CA ALA A 87 -25.84 24.96 12.39
C ALA A 87 -26.04 25.74 11.07
N LEU A 88 -26.25 25.05 9.95
CA LEU A 88 -26.57 25.71 8.68
C LEU A 88 -27.97 26.34 8.70
N GLY A 89 -28.94 25.80 9.42
CA GLY A 89 -30.27 26.40 9.55
C GLY A 89 -30.28 27.68 10.40
N LEU A 90 -29.63 27.65 11.56
CA LEU A 90 -29.71 28.73 12.57
C LEU A 90 -28.50 29.69 12.53
N LEU A 91 -27.29 29.18 12.29
CA LEU A 91 -26.03 29.94 12.43
C LEU A 91 -25.49 30.52 11.11
N THR A 92 -26.10 30.21 9.96
CA THR A 92 -25.70 30.78 8.66
C THR A 92 -25.50 32.31 8.64
N PRO A 93 -26.37 33.15 9.23
CA PRO A 93 -26.11 34.61 9.24
C PRO A 93 -24.85 34.99 10.01
N TYR A 94 -24.46 34.20 11.02
CA TYR A 94 -23.26 34.45 11.82
C TYR A 94 -21.97 34.02 11.11
N PHE A 95 -22.05 33.01 10.23
CA PHE A 95 -20.88 32.54 9.47
C PHE A 95 -20.29 33.59 8.53
N GLN A 96 -21.07 34.59 8.13
CA GLN A 96 -20.57 35.69 7.29
C GLN A 96 -19.54 36.58 8.00
N TYR A 97 -19.56 36.63 9.34
CA TYR A 97 -18.62 37.42 10.13
C TYR A 97 -17.30 36.69 10.39
N ILE A 98 -17.18 35.42 9.99
CA ILE A 98 -15.96 34.63 10.25
C ILE A 98 -14.84 35.14 9.33
N PRO A 99 -13.74 35.66 9.88
CA PRO A 99 -12.63 36.11 9.06
C PRO A 99 -11.94 34.91 8.39
N LYS A 100 -11.62 35.05 7.11
CA LYS A 100 -10.90 34.02 6.33
C LYS A 100 -9.59 33.59 7.01
N ALA A 101 -8.93 34.51 7.73
CA ALA A 101 -7.72 34.25 8.50
C ALA A 101 -7.93 33.18 9.60
N ALA A 102 -9.07 33.20 10.30
CA ALA A 102 -9.39 32.18 11.30
C ALA A 102 -9.59 30.81 10.64
N LEU A 103 -10.25 30.76 9.48
CA LEU A 103 -10.46 29.51 8.73
C LEU A 103 -9.11 28.90 8.30
N SER A 104 -8.20 29.73 7.77
CA SER A 104 -6.84 29.29 7.40
C SER A 104 -6.05 28.78 8.60
N ALA A 105 -6.14 29.46 9.75
CA ALA A 105 -5.45 29.02 10.97
C ALA A 105 -5.94 27.64 11.45
N VAL A 106 -7.25 27.38 11.37
CA VAL A 106 -7.83 26.07 11.71
C VAL A 106 -7.33 24.98 10.76
N ILE A 107 -7.26 25.25 9.45
CA ILE A 107 -6.74 24.29 8.46
C ILE A 107 -5.26 23.97 8.73
N ILE A 108 -4.42 25.00 8.95
CA ILE A 108 -2.99 24.81 9.24
C ILE A 108 -2.82 23.98 10.52
N SER A 109 -3.56 24.31 11.58
CA SER A 109 -3.53 23.55 12.84
C SER A 109 -3.91 22.08 12.61
N ALA A 110 -4.98 21.81 11.84
CA ALA A 110 -5.42 20.45 11.55
C ALA A 110 -4.40 19.63 10.74
N VAL A 111 -3.69 20.25 9.79
CA VAL A 111 -2.72 19.57 8.92
C VAL A 111 -1.41 19.27 9.65
N ILE A 112 -0.96 20.13 10.56
CA ILE A 112 0.29 19.92 11.31
C ILE A 112 0.26 18.60 12.10
N PHE A 113 -0.89 18.26 12.69
CA PHE A 113 -1.06 16.99 13.41
C PHE A 113 -1.13 15.76 12.50
N MET A 114 -1.33 15.93 11.19
CA MET A 114 -1.36 14.82 10.25
C MET A 114 0.04 14.37 9.83
N ILE A 115 1.09 15.13 10.15
CA ILE A 115 2.46 14.81 9.74
C ILE A 115 3.12 13.90 10.79
N GLU A 116 3.15 12.60 10.52
CA GLU A 116 3.81 11.59 11.35
C GLU A 116 5.28 11.37 10.97
N TYR A 117 6.17 12.21 11.50
CA TYR A 117 7.63 12.07 11.26
C TYR A 117 8.24 10.81 11.90
N GLU A 118 7.58 10.25 12.91
CA GLU A 118 8.07 9.09 13.65
C GLU A 118 8.21 7.86 12.76
N VAL A 119 7.40 7.76 11.68
CA VAL A 119 7.41 6.65 10.72
C VAL A 119 8.70 6.63 9.88
N ILE A 120 9.33 7.79 9.66
CA ILE A 120 10.54 7.89 8.83
C ILE A 120 11.75 7.22 9.49
N ARG A 121 11.88 7.32 10.82
CA ARG A 121 13.01 6.75 11.58
C ARG A 121 13.13 5.22 11.47
N PRO A 122 12.09 4.41 11.71
CA PRO A 122 12.15 2.97 11.55
C PRO A 122 12.34 2.56 10.08
N LEU A 123 11.72 3.26 9.11
CA LEU A 123 11.96 2.99 7.68
C LEU A 123 13.44 3.15 7.32
N TRP A 124 14.09 4.21 7.79
CA TRP A 124 15.51 4.45 7.55
C TRP A 124 16.40 3.35 8.17
N ARG A 125 16.03 2.84 9.35
CA ARG A 125 16.78 1.78 10.05
C ARG A 125 16.60 0.41 9.40
N CYS A 126 15.43 0.11 8.82
CA CYS A 126 15.15 -1.17 8.17
C CYS A 126 15.85 -1.29 6.81
N ASN A 127 15.57 -0.38 5.87
CA ASN A 127 16.19 -0.43 4.55
C ASN A 127 16.06 0.92 3.83
N LYS A 128 17.21 1.59 3.59
CA LYS A 128 17.25 2.89 2.86
C LYS A 128 16.59 2.83 1.48
N ARG A 129 16.53 1.65 0.87
CA ARG A 129 15.94 1.48 -0.46
C ARG A 129 14.41 1.59 -0.47
N GLU A 130 13.74 1.36 0.66
CA GLU A 130 12.29 1.55 0.78
C GLU A 130 11.88 3.01 0.98
N LEU A 131 12.85 3.88 1.30
CA LEU A 131 12.62 5.32 1.38
C LEU A 131 12.55 5.99 0.00
N ILE A 132 13.12 5.36 -1.03
CA ILE A 132 13.21 5.93 -2.38
C ILE A 132 11.81 6.09 -3.01
N PRO A 133 10.92 5.07 -3.05
CA PRO A 133 9.58 5.23 -3.58
C PRO A 133 8.77 6.28 -2.81
N GLY A 134 8.91 6.32 -1.49
CA GLY A 134 8.23 7.32 -0.65
C GLY A 134 8.67 8.76 -0.96
N ALA A 135 9.98 8.99 -1.08
CA ALA A 135 10.52 10.31 -1.42
C ALA A 135 10.10 10.75 -2.83
N VAL A 136 10.15 9.83 -3.81
CA VAL A 136 9.69 10.09 -5.18
C VAL A 136 8.20 10.46 -5.21
N THR A 137 7.37 9.73 -4.47
CA THR A 137 5.93 10.01 -4.34
C THR A 137 5.67 11.39 -3.74
N PHE A 138 6.41 11.76 -2.68
CA PHE A 138 6.30 13.06 -2.03
C PHE A 138 6.66 14.20 -2.99
N VAL A 139 7.81 14.12 -3.66
CA VAL A 139 8.26 15.15 -4.61
C VAL A 139 7.29 15.27 -5.80
N LEU A 140 6.86 14.15 -6.38
CA LEU A 140 5.89 14.17 -7.48
C LEU A 140 4.55 14.78 -7.07
N SER A 141 4.08 14.49 -5.86
CA SER A 141 2.83 15.05 -5.34
C SER A 141 2.90 16.57 -5.17
N LEU A 142 4.06 17.13 -4.83
CA LEU A 142 4.27 18.58 -4.71
C LEU A 142 4.36 19.28 -6.07
N VAL A 143 4.94 18.64 -7.09
CA VAL A 143 5.19 19.26 -8.41
C VAL A 143 4.02 19.10 -9.36
N VAL A 144 3.42 17.90 -9.42
CA VAL A 144 2.41 17.53 -10.43
C VAL A 144 1.00 17.53 -9.83
N GLY A 145 0.89 17.44 -8.50
CA GLY A 145 -0.36 17.34 -7.75
C GLY A 145 -0.53 15.99 -7.08
N VAL A 146 -1.32 15.97 -6.01
CA VAL A 146 -1.53 14.79 -5.15
C VAL A 146 -2.11 13.61 -5.91
N GLU A 147 -2.99 13.89 -6.86
CA GLU A 147 -3.67 12.90 -7.70
C GLU A 147 -2.69 12.04 -8.51
N LEU A 148 -1.90 12.69 -9.36
CA LEU A 148 -0.91 12.01 -10.21
C LEU A 148 0.30 11.53 -9.42
N GLY A 149 0.70 12.27 -8.39
CA GLY A 149 1.79 11.89 -7.50
C GLY A 149 1.53 10.57 -6.78
N LEU A 150 0.31 10.38 -6.25
CA LEU A 150 -0.08 9.13 -5.60
C LEU A 150 -0.07 7.95 -6.58
N LEU A 151 -0.64 8.13 -7.79
CA LEU A 151 -0.68 7.06 -8.79
C LEU A 151 0.74 6.65 -9.22
N ALA A 152 1.61 7.63 -9.50
CA ALA A 152 3.00 7.36 -9.84
C ALA A 152 3.76 6.68 -8.69
N GLY A 153 3.48 7.08 -7.45
CA GLY A 153 4.03 6.47 -6.26
C GLY A 153 3.67 4.99 -6.10
N VAL A 154 2.40 4.65 -6.25
CA VAL A 154 1.91 3.26 -6.19
C VAL A 154 2.55 2.41 -7.31
N LEU A 155 2.67 2.96 -8.52
CA LEU A 155 3.33 2.25 -9.62
C LEU A 155 4.82 2.04 -9.36
N ALA A 156 5.52 3.04 -8.81
CA ALA A 156 6.92 2.93 -8.46
C ALA A 156 7.15 1.92 -7.33
N ASP A 157 6.30 1.92 -6.30
CA ASP A 157 6.36 0.96 -5.21
C ASP A 157 6.07 -0.47 -5.71
N LEU A 158 5.05 -0.65 -6.56
CA LEU A 158 4.74 -1.93 -7.17
C LEU A 158 5.93 -2.45 -8.02
N ALA A 159 6.53 -1.59 -8.84
CA ALA A 159 7.71 -1.95 -9.63
C ALA A 159 8.88 -2.36 -8.73
N PHE A 160 9.09 -1.65 -7.62
CA PHE A 160 10.13 -1.94 -6.65
C PHE A 160 9.91 -3.29 -5.94
N VAL A 161 8.67 -3.56 -5.51
CA VAL A 161 8.27 -4.83 -4.90
C VAL A 161 8.49 -5.99 -5.88
N VAL A 162 8.02 -5.86 -7.13
CA VAL A 162 8.20 -6.88 -8.17
C VAL A 162 9.70 -7.14 -8.43
N TYR A 163 10.51 -6.08 -8.50
CA TYR A 163 11.96 -6.22 -8.68
C TYR A 163 12.62 -6.97 -7.52
N ARG A 164 12.21 -6.69 -6.28
CA ARG A 164 12.71 -7.39 -5.09
C ARG A 164 12.29 -8.85 -5.06
N THR A 165 11.06 -9.16 -5.42
CA THR A 165 10.56 -10.54 -5.52
C THR A 165 11.27 -11.31 -6.64
N ALA A 166 11.67 -10.65 -7.73
CA ALA A 166 12.41 -11.27 -8.83
C ALA A 166 13.87 -11.61 -8.49
N ARG A 167 14.50 -10.95 -7.52
CA ARG A 167 15.90 -11.18 -7.12
C ARG A 167 16.03 -11.55 -5.64
N PRO A 168 15.57 -12.75 -5.23
CA PRO A 168 15.74 -13.21 -3.86
C PRO A 168 17.22 -13.41 -3.53
N VAL A 169 17.61 -13.11 -2.29
CA VAL A 169 18.94 -13.42 -1.79
C VAL A 169 19.04 -14.92 -1.57
N LEU A 170 19.93 -15.56 -2.31
CA LEU A 170 20.25 -16.98 -2.21
C LEU A 170 21.60 -17.12 -1.51
N THR A 171 21.66 -17.94 -0.48
CA THR A 171 22.92 -18.34 0.15
C THR A 171 23.35 -19.68 -0.48
N VAL A 172 24.59 -19.73 -0.95
CA VAL A 172 25.19 -20.93 -1.56
C VAL A 172 26.33 -21.37 -0.64
N ASP A 173 26.12 -22.47 0.07
CA ASP A 173 27.09 -23.05 1.00
C ASP A 173 27.57 -24.40 0.46
N VAL A 174 28.88 -24.63 0.42
CA VAL A 174 29.45 -25.94 0.08
C VAL A 174 29.72 -26.67 1.38
N THR A 175 29.04 -27.80 1.60
CA THR A 175 29.18 -28.59 2.83
C THR A 175 29.70 -29.99 2.49
N SER A 176 30.55 -30.54 3.35
CA SER A 176 31.04 -31.92 3.25
C SER A 176 30.29 -32.79 4.24
N THR A 177 29.80 -33.95 3.81
CA THR A 177 29.20 -34.94 4.71
C THR A 177 30.29 -35.69 5.49
N SER A 178 29.95 -36.31 6.62
CA SER A 178 30.83 -37.21 7.39
C SER A 178 31.37 -38.41 6.59
N THR A 179 30.86 -38.65 5.39
CA THR A 179 31.25 -39.69 4.42
C THR A 179 32.07 -39.14 3.23
N GLU A 180 32.78 -38.01 3.40
CA GLU A 180 33.67 -37.36 2.39
C GLU A 180 33.01 -36.86 1.08
N VAL A 181 31.69 -37.04 0.90
CA VAL A 181 31.00 -36.49 -0.28
C VAL A 181 30.73 -35.00 -0.09
N GLN A 182 31.32 -34.17 -0.96
CA GLN A 182 31.03 -32.73 -1.06
C GLN A 182 29.70 -32.51 -1.79
N TYR A 183 28.89 -31.57 -1.33
CA TYR A 183 27.65 -31.17 -1.99
C TYR A 183 27.39 -29.67 -1.82
N ILE A 184 26.73 -29.07 -2.82
CA ILE A 184 26.39 -27.64 -2.83
C ILE A 184 24.97 -27.49 -2.30
N VAL A 185 24.81 -26.79 -1.17
CA VAL A 185 23.50 -26.46 -0.62
C VAL A 185 23.12 -25.04 -1.03
N ILE A 186 21.99 -24.91 -1.73
CA ILE A 186 21.43 -23.60 -2.05
C ILE A 186 20.23 -23.38 -1.13
N ARG A 187 20.34 -22.41 -0.22
CA ARG A 187 19.28 -22.03 0.71
C ARG A 187 18.67 -20.69 0.29
N PRO A 188 17.39 -20.66 -0.12
CA PRO A 188 16.68 -19.40 -0.27
C PRO A 188 16.40 -18.79 1.10
N ARG A 189 16.78 -17.53 1.30
CA ARG A 189 16.59 -16.82 2.59
C ARG A 189 15.15 -16.37 2.83
N HIS A 190 14.31 -16.37 1.78
CA HIS A 190 12.92 -15.93 1.82
C HIS A 190 11.96 -17.03 1.33
N SER A 191 10.76 -17.06 1.92
CA SER A 191 9.74 -18.12 1.80
C SER A 191 8.98 -18.18 0.46
N LEU A 192 9.18 -17.20 -0.43
CA LEU A 192 8.34 -16.98 -1.61
C LEU A 192 9.16 -17.03 -2.90
N LEU A 193 9.04 -18.14 -3.64
CA LEU A 193 9.59 -18.30 -4.99
C LEU A 193 8.45 -18.17 -6.01
N TYR A 194 8.22 -16.93 -6.46
CA TYR A 194 7.29 -16.64 -7.55
C TYR A 194 7.98 -16.71 -8.92
N PHE A 195 7.18 -16.81 -9.98
CA PHE A 195 7.62 -16.90 -11.37
C PHE A 195 8.78 -15.95 -11.75
N PRO A 196 8.82 -14.67 -11.31
CA PRO A 196 9.92 -13.78 -11.66
C PRO A 196 11.30 -14.21 -11.12
N ALA A 197 11.34 -15.04 -10.07
CA ALA A 197 12.57 -15.50 -9.43
C ALA A 197 13.20 -16.73 -10.12
N VAL A 198 12.46 -17.44 -10.98
CA VAL A 198 12.90 -18.73 -11.55
C VAL A 198 14.17 -18.57 -12.39
N GLU A 199 14.20 -17.55 -13.26
CA GLU A 199 15.36 -17.29 -14.12
C GLU A 199 16.58 -16.81 -13.31
N TRP A 200 16.34 -16.08 -12.21
CA TRP A 200 17.39 -15.67 -11.30
C TRP A 200 18.02 -16.87 -10.58
N VAL A 201 17.19 -17.76 -10.03
CA VAL A 201 17.62 -18.99 -9.37
C VAL A 201 18.40 -19.87 -10.35
N ARG A 202 17.90 -20.07 -11.58
CA ARG A 202 18.58 -20.84 -12.63
C ARG A 202 19.97 -20.28 -12.95
N ASN A 203 20.09 -18.97 -13.06
CA ASN A 203 21.38 -18.31 -13.31
C ASN A 203 22.36 -18.48 -12.15
N VAL A 204 21.87 -18.44 -10.90
CA VAL A 204 22.71 -18.68 -9.71
C VAL A 204 23.17 -20.13 -9.64
N ILE A 205 22.29 -21.10 -9.90
CA ILE A 205 22.64 -22.53 -9.99
C ILE A 205 23.68 -22.75 -11.08
N SER A 206 23.47 -22.19 -12.27
CA SER A 206 24.39 -22.32 -13.42
C SER A 206 25.78 -21.74 -13.11
N LYS A 207 25.84 -20.61 -12.39
CA LYS A 207 27.10 -20.01 -11.93
C LYS A 207 27.77 -20.86 -10.85
N ALA A 208 27.02 -21.45 -9.93
CA ALA A 208 27.55 -22.32 -8.88
C ALA A 208 28.17 -23.60 -9.47
N ILE A 209 27.51 -24.22 -10.44
CA ILE A 209 28.01 -25.40 -11.18
C ILE A 209 29.32 -25.08 -11.89
N LYS A 210 29.38 -23.96 -12.63
CA LYS A 210 30.62 -23.53 -13.31
C LYS A 210 31.78 -23.26 -12.35
N LYS A 211 31.50 -22.83 -11.12
CA LYS A 211 32.53 -22.45 -10.14
C LYS A 211 33.04 -23.63 -9.32
N HIS A 212 32.18 -24.58 -8.98
CA HIS A 212 32.50 -25.68 -8.06
C HIS A 212 32.60 -27.05 -8.73
N GLY A 213 32.33 -27.15 -10.04
CA GLY A 213 32.39 -28.41 -10.77
C GLY A 213 31.11 -29.24 -10.62
N ASN A 214 31.11 -30.46 -11.18
CA ASN A 214 29.93 -31.32 -11.26
C ASN A 214 29.69 -32.09 -9.94
N ILE A 215 29.41 -31.35 -8.88
CA ILE A 215 29.17 -31.84 -7.52
C ILE A 215 27.63 -31.88 -7.28
N PRO A 216 27.07 -32.88 -6.57
CA PRO A 216 25.65 -32.95 -6.27
C PRO A 216 25.12 -31.67 -5.58
N ILE A 217 23.95 -31.19 -6.05
CA ILE A 217 23.31 -29.96 -5.58
C ILE A 217 22.07 -30.32 -4.77
N VAL A 218 21.99 -29.79 -3.55
CA VAL A 218 20.83 -29.94 -2.67
C VAL A 218 20.16 -28.57 -2.54
N LEU A 219 18.91 -28.47 -3.00
CA LEU A 219 18.09 -27.28 -2.80
C LEU A 219 17.29 -27.44 -1.51
N ASP A 220 17.63 -26.66 -0.48
CA ASP A 220 16.94 -26.71 0.81
C ASP A 220 15.65 -25.88 0.75
N CYS A 221 14.52 -26.53 0.46
CA CYS A 221 13.21 -25.87 0.31
C CYS A 221 12.40 -25.80 1.62
N ARG A 222 13.00 -26.04 2.80
CA ARG A 222 12.26 -26.11 4.09
C ARG A 222 11.43 -24.87 4.41
N ILE A 223 11.80 -23.70 3.88
CA ILE A 223 11.15 -22.41 4.17
C ILE A 223 10.16 -22.00 3.06
N VAL A 224 10.04 -22.77 1.96
CA VAL A 224 9.18 -22.40 0.81
C VAL A 224 7.72 -22.76 1.12
N HIS A 225 6.85 -21.76 1.25
CA HIS A 225 5.41 -21.98 1.57
C HIS A 225 4.47 -21.62 0.42
N GLY A 226 4.96 -20.96 -0.64
CA GLY A 226 4.16 -20.64 -1.83
C GLY A 226 4.96 -20.81 -3.11
N THR A 227 4.52 -21.73 -3.98
CA THR A 227 5.05 -21.92 -5.33
C THR A 227 3.97 -21.64 -6.35
N SER A 228 4.22 -20.72 -7.28
CA SER A 228 3.31 -20.50 -8.42
C SER A 228 3.57 -21.55 -9.50
N MET A 229 2.64 -22.49 -9.67
CA MET A 229 2.74 -23.56 -10.65
C MET A 229 2.25 -23.07 -12.02
N ARG A 230 3.11 -23.14 -13.06
CA ARG A 230 2.67 -22.91 -14.44
C ARG A 230 1.77 -24.09 -14.85
N ARG A 231 0.48 -23.83 -15.01
CA ARG A 231 -0.51 -24.79 -15.56
C ARG A 231 -0.25 -24.96 -17.07
N GLY A 232 0.86 -25.62 -17.42
CA GLY A 232 1.34 -25.74 -18.79
C GLY A 232 2.48 -26.73 -19.04
N SER A 233 3.06 -27.34 -18.01
CA SER A 233 3.89 -28.53 -18.20
C SER A 233 3.80 -29.44 -16.98
N ARG A 234 3.14 -30.58 -17.17
CA ARG A 234 3.07 -31.70 -16.22
C ARG A 234 4.33 -32.57 -16.27
N SER A 235 5.47 -32.05 -16.72
CA SER A 235 6.71 -32.82 -16.76
C SER A 235 7.65 -32.37 -15.65
N TRP A 236 7.60 -33.14 -14.57
CA TRP A 236 8.71 -33.49 -13.69
C TRP A 236 9.72 -32.39 -13.33
N LEU A 237 9.63 -31.98 -12.07
CA LEU A 237 10.73 -31.44 -11.27
C LEU A 237 11.73 -32.58 -11.00
N LEU A 238 12.31 -33.12 -12.06
CA LEU A 238 13.53 -33.93 -12.04
C LEU A 238 14.53 -33.12 -12.84
N ILE A 239 15.35 -32.38 -12.10
CA ILE A 239 16.61 -31.83 -12.62
C ILE A 239 17.43 -33.07 -13.00
N PRO A 240 17.67 -33.35 -14.30
CA PRO A 240 18.58 -34.42 -14.66
C PRO A 240 19.99 -33.94 -14.31
N PHE A 241 20.74 -34.82 -13.64
CA PHE A 241 22.17 -34.70 -13.39
C PHE A 241 22.97 -34.56 -14.68
#